data_AF-A0A7C1YWN2-F1
#
_entry.id   AF-A0A7C1YWN2-F1
#
_cell.length_a   1.000
_cell.length_b   1.000
_cell.length_c   1.000
_cell.angle_alpha   90.00
_cell.angle_beta   90.00
_cell.angle_gamma   90.00
#
_symmetry.space_group_name_H-M   'P 1'
#
loop_
_entity.id
_entity.type
_entity.pdbx_description
1 polymer ?
#
loop_
_entity_poly.entity_id
_entity_poly.type
_entity_poly.pdbx_seq_one_letter_code
_entity_poly.pdbx_strand_id
1 'polypeptide(L)' 'MCVEKVLFGSDSPVYDVVLPVKDLIEKIKNLPKKAPKGIQFTRDEINAILGGNAAKLLNLS' A
#
# COMPACT_ATOMS: atom_id res chain seq x y z
N MET A 1 5.23 11.00 9.80
CA MET A 1 3.89 10.37 9.90
C MET A 1 4.13 8.91 10.26
N CYS A 2 3.42 8.34 11.23
CA CYS A 2 3.64 6.95 11.68
C CYS A 2 3.01 5.98 10.68
N VAL A 3 3.81 5.15 10.01
CA VAL A 3 3.35 4.22 8.97
C VAL A 3 2.32 3.22 9.50
N GLU A 4 2.35 2.91 10.80
CA GLU A 4 1.49 1.96 11.50
C GLU A 4 0.00 2.34 11.47
N LYS A 5 -0.32 3.59 11.13
CA LYS A 5 -1.69 4.12 11.05
C LYS A 5 -2.23 4.17 9.62
N VAL A 6 -1.50 3.64 8.64
CA VAL A 6 -1.89 3.65 7.22
C VAL A 6 -2.27 2.24 6.79
N LEU A 7 -3.46 2.09 6.19
CA LEU A 7 -3.97 0.83 5.66
C LEU A 7 -4.30 0.99 4.17
N PHE A 8 -3.94 0.00 3.37
CA PHE A 8 -4.38 -0.08 1.98
C PHE A 8 -5.79 -0.69 1.88
N GLY A 9 -6.65 -0.06 1.09
CA GLY A 9 -7.93 -0.60 0.65
C GLY A 9 -8.10 -0.32 -0.84
N SER A 10 -8.53 -1.32 -1.61
CA SER A 10 -8.61 -1.21 -3.07
C SER A 10 -9.89 -0.52 -3.58
N ASP A 11 -10.92 -0.42 -2.73
CA ASP A 11 -12.26 0.03 -3.12
C ASP A 11 -12.82 -0.75 -4.34
N SER A 12 -12.45 -2.04 -4.45
CA SER A 12 -12.97 -2.93 -5.49
C SER A 12 -14.39 -3.39 -5.14
N PRO A 13 -15.31 -3.50 -6.13
CA PRO A 13 -15.08 -3.35 -7.57
C PRO A 13 -15.25 -1.91 -8.11
N VAL A 14 -15.46 -0.91 -7.24
CA VAL A 14 -15.78 0.47 -7.66
C VAL A 14 -14.59 1.14 -8.36
N TYR A 15 -13.39 1.09 -7.77
CA TYR A 15 -12.22 1.75 -8.34
C TYR A 15 -11.59 0.99 -9.53
N ASP A 16 -11.93 -0.29 -9.69
CA ASP A 16 -11.39 -1.14 -10.77
C ASP A 16 -11.71 -0.63 -12.17
N VAL A 17 -12.79 0.15 -12.32
CA VAL A 17 -13.16 0.77 -13.61
C VAL A 17 -12.16 1.86 -14.06
N VAL A 18 -11.38 2.41 -13.12
CA VAL A 18 -10.37 3.46 -13.38
C VAL A 18 -8.97 2.86 -13.47
N LEU A 19 -8.65 1.96 -12.55
CA LEU A 19 -7.35 1.32 -12.46
C LEU A 19 -7.53 -0.09 -11.88
N PRO A 20 -7.16 -1.16 -12.61
CA PRO A 20 -7.22 -2.50 -12.07
C PRO A 20 -6.44 -2.61 -10.75
N VAL A 21 -7.02 -3.27 -9.73
CA VAL A 21 -6.40 -3.41 -8.40
C VAL A 21 -4.95 -3.91 -8.51
N LYS A 22 -4.69 -4.85 -9.43
CA LYS A 22 -3.34 -5.39 -9.65
C LYS A 22 -2.33 -4.29 -9.99
N ASP A 23 -2.71 -3.36 -10.86
CA ASP A 23 -1.82 -2.28 -11.30
C ASP A 23 -1.62 -1.25 -10.18
N LEU A 24 -2.64 -1.01 -9.36
CA LEU A 24 -2.53 -0.18 -8.16
C LEU A 24 -1.54 -0.78 -7.14
N ILE A 25 -1.69 -2.08 -6.84
CA ILE A 25 -0.79 -2.81 -5.94
C ILE A 25 0.65 -2.76 -6.48
N GLU A 26 0.86 -3.00 -7.78
CA GLU A 26 2.19 -2.96 -8.38
C GLU A 26 2.80 -1.55 -8.36
N LYS A 27 2.00 -0.48 -8.51
CA LYS A 27 2.49 0.90 -8.33
C LYS A 27 3.00 1.12 -6.91
N ILE A 28 2.24 0.70 -5.89
CA ILE A 28 2.63 0.85 -4.47
C ILE A 28 3.89 0.06 -4.17
N LYS A 29 3.98 -1.21 -4.60
CA LYS A 29 5.18 -2.05 -4.43
C LYS A 29 6.44 -1.44 -5.02
N ASN A 30 6.30 -0.67 -6.09
CA ASN A 30 7.43 -0.06 -6.80
C ASN A 30 7.85 1.31 -6.25
N LEU A 31 7.14 1.89 -5.28
CA LEU A 31 7.48 3.19 -4.69
C LEU A 31 8.92 3.29 -4.16
N PRO A 32 9.53 2.27 -3.53
CA PRO A 32 10.93 2.34 -3.10
C PRO A 32 11.92 2.60 -4.25
N LYS A 33 11.53 2.29 -5.50
CA LYS A 33 12.35 2.50 -6.70
C LYS A 33 11.86 3.66 -7.57
N LYS A 34 10.57 3.94 -7.57
CA LYS A 34 9.90 4.85 -8.53
C LYS A 34 9.22 6.04 -7.86
N ALA A 35 9.43 6.27 -6.57
CA ALA A 35 8.90 7.45 -5.89
C ALA A 35 9.41 8.75 -6.53
N PRO A 36 8.60 9.82 -6.56
CA PRO A 36 9.04 11.12 -7.02
C PRO A 36 10.25 11.64 -6.25
N LYS A 37 11.03 12.52 -6.88
CA LYS A 37 12.22 13.12 -6.26
C LYS A 37 11.85 13.80 -4.94
N GLY A 38 12.60 13.51 -3.88
CA GLY A 38 12.36 14.04 -2.54
C GLY A 38 11.39 13.20 -1.69
N ILE A 39 10.83 12.12 -2.24
CA ILE A 39 10.01 11.15 -1.51
C ILE A 39 10.74 9.81 -1.51
N GLN A 40 10.78 9.16 -0.36
CA GLN A 40 11.38 7.83 -0.20
C GLN A 40 10.44 6.91 0.55
N PHE A 41 10.48 5.64 0.19
CA PHE A 41 9.77 4.57 0.87
C PHE A 41 10.74 3.41 1.06
N THR A 42 10.73 2.82 2.24
CA THR A 42 11.40 1.56 2.56
C THR A 42 10.53 0.38 2.16
N ARG A 43 11.13 -0.80 2.02
CA ARG A 43 10.37 -2.04 1.81
C ARG A 43 9.46 -2.36 2.99
N ASP A 44 9.91 -2.06 4.20
CA ASP A 44 9.16 -2.34 5.42
C ASP A 44 7.91 -1.46 5.52
N GLU A 45 8.01 -0.18 5.14
CA GLU A 45 6.84 0.70 5.06
C GLU A 45 5.81 0.20 4.03
N ILE A 46 6.27 -0.26 2.86
CA ILE A 46 5.37 -0.82 1.84
C ILE A 46 4.69 -2.09 2.34
N ASN A 47 5.42 -2.98 3.00
CA ASN A 47 4.86 -4.21 3.59
C ASN A 47 3.84 -3.89 4.69
N ALA A 48 4.11 -2.87 5.52
CA ALA A 48 3.19 -2.40 6.54
C ALA A 48 1.89 -1.88 5.91
N ILE A 49 1.97 -1.02 4.88
CA ILE A 49 0.82 -0.42 4.19
C ILE A 49 -0.03 -1.48 3.48
N LEU A 50 0.60 -2.40 2.74
CA LEU A 50 -0.10 -3.38 1.89
C LEU A 50 -0.76 -4.54 2.66
N GLY A 51 -0.60 -4.60 3.97
CA GLY A 51 -1.32 -5.59 4.78
C GLY A 51 -0.78 -5.79 6.19
N GLY A 52 0.49 -5.48 6.45
CA GLY A 52 1.08 -5.70 7.78
C GLY A 52 0.38 -4.94 8.90
N ASN A 53 -0.08 -3.71 8.64
CA ASN A 53 -0.85 -2.92 9.60
C ASN A 53 -2.27 -3.45 9.77
N ALA A 54 -2.93 -3.83 8.67
CA ALA A 54 -4.26 -4.41 8.71
C ALA A 54 -4.28 -5.72 9.50
N ALA A 55 -3.28 -6.58 9.28
CA ALA A 55 -3.15 -7.83 10.01
C ALA A 55 -3.02 -7.61 11.53
N LYS A 56 -2.18 -6.65 11.94
CA LYS A 56 -2.03 -6.28 13.36
C LYS A 56 -3.30 -5.68 13.96
N LEU A 57 -3.94 -4.75 13.24
CA LEU A 57 -5.13 -4.04 13.71
C LEU A 57 -6.36 -4.94 13.81
N LEU A 58 -6.54 -5.82 12.83
CA LEU A 58 -7.70 -6.70 12.70
C LEU A 58 -7.45 -8.12 13.26
N ASN A 59 -6.29 -8.34 13.87
CA ASN A 59 -5.87 -9.61 14.48
C ASN A 59 -5.95 -10.81 13.50
N LEU A 60 -5.33 -10.66 12.33
CA LEU A 60 -5.29 -11.68 11.26
C LEU A 60 -3.96 -12.45 11.28
N SER A 61 -4.03 -13.77 11.03
CA SER A 61 -2.90 -14.73 11.07
C SER A 61 -2.27 -14.96 9.70
#